data_AF-A0A7X5BNH9-F1
#
_entry.id   AF-A0A7X5BNH9-F1
#
_cell.length_a   1.000
_cell.length_b   1.000
_cell.length_c   1.000
_cell.angle_alpha   90.00
_cell.angle_beta   90.00
_cell.angle_gamma   90.00
#
_symmetry.space_group_name_H-M   'P 1'
#
loop_
_entity.id
_entity.type
_entity.pdbx_description
1 polymer ?
#
loop_
_entity_poly.entity_id
_entity_poly.type
_entity_poly.pdbx_seq_one_letter_code
_entity_poly.pdbx_strand_id
1 'polypeptide(L)'
;MKLCLVAGSGSLPTAFVKKAKELGDEVFVVGVKGITSIEVNVYLPLGKVGTLVKLLEKHHINKLVLLGKFEHKLLFSHLLTLDSLALKILKRAKDRRAQSLVRALMDELEEMGFEFID
;
A
#
# COMPACT_ATOMS: atom_id res chain seq x y z
N MET A 1 16.82 8.58 0.09
CA MET A 1 16.41 7.52 -0.86
C MET A 1 15.03 7.83 -1.43
N LYS A 2 14.58 7.14 -2.49
CA LYS A 2 13.21 7.29 -3.01
C LYS A 2 12.37 6.08 -2.61
N LEU A 3 11.25 6.32 -1.92
CA LEU A 3 10.36 5.27 -1.43
C LEU A 3 8.90 5.68 -1.52
N CYS A 4 8.00 4.71 -1.49
CA CYS A 4 6.58 4.96 -1.41
C CYS A 4 6.00 4.54 -0.06
N LEU A 5 5.30 5.46 0.59
CA LEU A 5 4.43 5.16 1.73
C LEU A 5 3.02 4.86 1.22
N VAL A 6 2.52 3.65 1.45
CA VAL A 6 1.10 3.34 1.32
C VAL A 6 0.44 3.59 2.68
N ALA A 7 -0.26 4.72 2.78
CA ALA A 7 -0.79 5.23 4.04
C ALA A 7 -2.20 4.71 4.31
N GLY A 8 -2.38 4.01 5.44
CA GLY A 8 -3.67 3.74 6.06
C GLY A 8 -4.10 4.88 6.99
N SER A 9 -5.05 4.61 7.88
CA SER A 9 -5.49 5.60 8.88
C SER A 9 -4.59 5.63 10.13
N GLY A 10 -4.71 6.69 10.93
CA GLY A 10 -3.96 6.88 12.17
C GLY A 10 -2.76 7.82 12.03
N SER A 11 -1.93 7.91 13.08
CA SER A 11 -0.84 8.88 13.19
C SER A 11 0.51 8.40 12.64
N LEU A 12 0.69 7.09 12.47
CA LEU A 12 1.96 6.51 12.00
C LEU A 12 2.39 7.03 10.62
N PRO A 13 1.49 7.13 9.60
CA PRO A 13 1.84 7.73 8.32
C PRO A 13 2.43 9.13 8.43
N THR A 14 1.83 10.02 9.23
CA THR A 14 2.31 11.39 9.44
C THR A 14 3.69 11.41 10.07
N ALA A 15 3.89 10.62 11.12
CA ALA A 15 5.17 10.54 11.82
C ALA A 15 6.29 10.03 10.90
N PHE A 16 5.99 9.02 10.09
CA PHE A 16 6.92 8.48 9.11
C PHE A 16 7.31 9.52 8.05
N VAL A 17 6.34 10.18 7.41
CA VAL A 17 6.63 11.19 6.37
C VAL A 17 7.51 12.30 6.92
N LYS A 18 7.21 12.78 8.14
CA LYS A 18 8.02 13.80 8.80
C LYS A 18 9.46 13.31 8.97
N LYS A 19 9.63 12.11 9.54
CA LYS A 19 10.98 11.61 9.87
C LYS A 19 11.80 11.26 8.64
N ALA A 20 11.20 10.63 7.64
CA ALA A 20 11.86 10.29 6.38
C ALA A 20 12.32 11.57 5.65
N LYS A 21 11.50 12.63 5.61
CA LYS A 21 11.92 13.93 5.06
C LYS A 21 13.08 14.57 5.83
N GLU A 22 13.08 14.49 7.16
CA GLU A 22 14.23 14.95 7.98
C GLU A 22 15.53 14.20 7.67
N LEU A 23 15.45 12.94 7.25
CA LEU A 23 16.59 12.11 6.86
C LEU A 23 17.02 12.32 5.39
N GLY A 24 16.34 13.20 4.64
CA GLY A 24 16.62 13.45 3.23
C GLY A 24 16.00 12.44 2.27
N ASP A 25 14.99 11.68 2.71
CA ASP A 25 14.25 10.77 1.84
C ASP A 25 13.16 11.48 1.03
N GLU A 26 13.05 11.09 -0.23
CA GLU A 26 11.95 11.43 -1.12
C GLU A 26 10.80 10.43 -0.91
N VAL A 27 9.77 10.86 -0.19
CA VAL A 27 8.61 10.02 0.12
C VAL A 27 7.46 10.34 -0.84
N PHE A 28 7.10 9.36 -1.66
CA PHE A 28 5.87 9.39 -2.44
C PHE A 28 4.73 8.74 -1.64
N VAL A 29 3.72 9.52 -1.27
CA VAL A 29 2.63 9.04 -0.41
C VAL A 29 1.44 8.66 -1.27
N VAL A 30 1.03 7.39 -1.19
CA VAL A 30 -0.22 6.88 -1.76
C VAL A 30 -1.23 6.67 -0.65
N GLY A 31 -2.37 7.34 -0.75
CA GLY A 31 -3.50 7.17 0.15
C GLY A 31 -4.58 6.26 -0.43
N VAL A 32 -5.40 5.71 0.46
CA VAL A 32 -6.64 5.01 0.11
C VAL A 32 -7.83 5.90 0.41
N LYS A 33 -8.69 6.09 -0.61
CA LYS A 33 -9.91 6.91 -0.49
C LYS A 33 -10.79 6.43 0.68
N GLY A 34 -11.20 7.36 1.54
CA GLY A 34 -12.04 7.07 2.70
C GLY A 34 -11.32 6.42 3.89
N ILE A 35 -10.00 6.20 3.82
CA ILE A 35 -9.20 5.64 4.91
C ILE A 35 -8.10 6.63 5.33
N THR A 36 -7.33 7.14 4.37
CA THR A 36 -6.19 8.01 4.65
C THR A 36 -6.66 9.42 4.97
N SER A 37 -6.14 9.99 6.06
CA SER A 37 -6.49 11.32 6.55
C SER A 37 -5.36 12.35 6.39
N ILE A 38 -4.21 11.95 5.84
CA ILE A 38 -3.05 12.81 5.65
C ILE A 38 -2.97 13.32 4.22
N GLU A 39 -2.17 14.35 3.99
CA GLU A 39 -1.85 14.80 2.63
C GLU A 39 -1.10 13.69 1.87
N VAL A 40 -1.53 13.43 0.64
CA VAL A 40 -0.96 12.38 -0.21
C VAL A 40 -0.72 12.90 -1.62
N ASN A 41 0.22 12.29 -2.34
CA ASN A 41 0.45 12.61 -3.74
C ASN A 41 -0.68 12.10 -4.63
N VAL A 42 -1.20 10.90 -4.33
CA VAL A 42 -2.28 10.26 -5.09
C VAL A 42 -3.19 9.47 -4.15
N TYR A 43 -4.50 9.55 -4.39
CA TYR A 43 -5.48 8.65 -3.79
C TYR A 43 -5.86 7.52 -4.74
N LEU A 44 -5.76 6.28 -4.27
CA LEU A 44 -6.28 5.10 -4.95
C LEU A 44 -7.55 4.58 -4.26
N PRO A 45 -8.53 4.04 -5.00
CA PRO A 45 -9.57 3.23 -4.41
C PRO A 45 -8.98 1.99 -3.74
N LEU A 46 -9.64 1.51 -2.68
CA LEU A 46 -9.26 0.27 -2.02
C LEU A 46 -9.26 -0.89 -3.03
N GLY A 47 -8.22 -1.73 -3.01
CA GLY A 47 -8.11 -2.89 -3.89
C GLY A 47 -7.61 -2.62 -5.31
N LYS A 48 -7.07 -1.43 -5.59
CA LYS A 48 -6.40 -1.09 -6.86
C LYS A 48 -4.88 -1.30 -6.79
N VAL A 49 -4.46 -2.53 -6.50
CA VAL A 49 -3.04 -2.89 -6.30
C VAL A 49 -2.26 -2.86 -7.62
N GLY A 50 -2.83 -3.33 -8.72
CA GLY A 50 -2.22 -3.22 -10.05
C GLY A 50 -2.05 -1.77 -10.50
N THR A 51 -2.98 -0.89 -10.12
CA THR A 51 -2.81 0.56 -10.35
C THR A 51 -1.69 1.14 -9.50
N LEU A 52 -1.54 0.71 -8.24
CA LEU A 52 -0.40 1.07 -7.40
C LEU A 52 0.92 0.67 -8.07
N VAL A 53 1.05 -0.58 -8.52
CA VAL A 53 2.26 -1.05 -9.23
C VAL A 53 2.62 -0.16 -10.40
N LYS A 54 1.67 0.12 -11.31
CA LYS A 54 1.92 0.97 -12.49
C LYS A 54 2.38 2.37 -12.11
N LEU A 55 1.85 2.91 -10.99
CA LEU A 55 2.26 4.21 -10.48
C LEU A 55 3.70 4.16 -9.96
N LEU A 56 4.05 3.13 -9.18
CA LEU A 56 5.40 2.94 -8.66
C LEU A 56 6.44 2.79 -9.78
N GLU A 57 6.14 1.97 -10.79
CA GLU A 57 6.98 1.77 -11.98
C GLU A 57 7.20 3.10 -12.73
N LYS A 58 6.12 3.85 -12.98
CA LYS A 58 6.19 5.18 -13.62
C LYS A 58 7.09 6.16 -12.87
N HIS A 59 7.11 6.07 -11.54
CA HIS A 59 7.93 6.93 -10.69
C HIS A 59 9.31 6.33 -10.37
N HIS A 60 9.65 5.16 -10.90
CA HIS A 60 10.89 4.43 -10.59
C HIS A 60 11.09 4.20 -9.09
N ILE A 61 10.03 3.77 -8.40
CA ILE A 61 10.03 3.47 -6.97
C ILE A 61 9.90 1.97 -6.78
N ASN A 62 10.87 1.34 -6.12
CA ASN A 62 10.81 -0.07 -5.75
C ASN A 62 10.73 -0.31 -4.23
N LYS A 63 11.05 0.69 -3.40
CA LYS A 63 10.98 0.58 -1.94
C LYS A 63 9.61 1.02 -1.41
N LEU A 64 9.01 0.22 -0.54
CA LEU A 64 7.67 0.39 -0.01
C LEU A 64 7.64 0.38 1.51
N VAL A 65 6.74 1.19 2.07
CA VAL A 65 6.39 1.18 3.48
C VAL A 65 4.87 1.14 3.58
N LEU A 66 4.32 0.20 4.37
CA LEU A 66 2.89 0.12 4.68
C LEU A 66 2.68 0.57 6.13
N LEU A 67 2.02 1.71 6.35
CA LEU A 67 1.76 2.17 7.71
C LEU A 67 0.33 2.66 7.88
N GLY A 68 -0.22 2.44 9.07
CA GLY A 68 -1.58 2.79 9.41
C GLY A 68 -2.55 1.60 9.31
N LYS A 69 -3.79 1.84 9.73
CA LYS A 69 -4.81 0.78 9.78
C LYS A 69 -5.54 0.68 8.45
N PHE A 70 -5.76 -0.56 8.00
CA PHE A 70 -6.62 -0.90 6.88
C PHE A 70 -7.72 -1.83 7.38
N GLU A 71 -8.98 -1.40 7.26
CA GLU A 71 -10.10 -2.27 7.58
C GLU A 71 -10.29 -3.30 6.45
N HIS A 72 -9.52 -4.40 6.52
CA HIS A 72 -9.53 -5.48 5.53
C HIS A 72 -10.93 -6.04 5.23
N LYS A 73 -11.89 -5.90 6.14
CA LYS A 73 -13.30 -6.26 5.91
C LYS A 73 -13.91 -5.51 4.71
N LEU A 74 -13.49 -4.26 4.46
CA LEU A 74 -13.94 -3.45 3.33
C LEU A 74 -13.52 -4.04 1.97
N LEU A 75 -12.44 -4.84 1.91
CA LEU A 75 -12.07 -5.53 0.67
C LEU A 75 -13.15 -6.52 0.24
N PHE A 76 -13.81 -7.17 1.21
CA PHE A 76 -14.81 -8.19 0.96
C PHE A 76 -16.20 -7.61 0.61
N SER A 77 -16.50 -6.39 1.05
CA SER A 77 -17.72 -5.68 0.61
C SER A 77 -17.59 -5.08 -0.79
N HIS A 78 -16.37 -4.96 -1.31
CA HIS A 78 -16.07 -4.32 -2.59
C HIS A 78 -15.37 -5.26 -3.58
N LEU A 79 -15.59 -6.57 -3.49
CA LEU A 79 -14.95 -7.60 -4.35
C LEU A 79 -15.02 -7.29 -5.85
N LEU A 80 -16.16 -6.78 -6.33
CA LEU A 80 -16.36 -6.43 -7.75
C LEU A 80 -15.49 -5.25 -8.22
N THR A 81 -14.92 -4.48 -7.30
CA THR A 81 -14.09 -3.30 -7.62
C THR A 81 -12.60 -3.58 -7.52
N LEU A 82 -12.20 -4.76 -7.01
CA LEU A 82 -10.81 -5.18 -6.94
C LEU A 82 -10.24 -5.34 -8.35
N ASP A 83 -9.00 -4.92 -8.57
CA ASP A 83 -8.32 -5.23 -9.82
C ASP A 83 -7.80 -6.68 -9.84
N SER A 84 -7.33 -7.11 -11.02
CA SER A 84 -6.88 -8.49 -11.23
C SER A 84 -5.74 -8.90 -10.30
N LEU A 85 -4.83 -7.97 -9.96
CA LEU A 85 -3.73 -8.24 -9.04
C LEU A 85 -4.24 -8.39 -7.60
N ALA A 86 -5.13 -7.51 -7.15
CA ALA A 86 -5.78 -7.64 -5.85
C ALA A 86 -6.57 -8.97 -5.73
N LEU A 87 -7.26 -9.39 -6.79
CA LEU A 87 -7.95 -10.69 -6.83
C LEU A 87 -6.97 -11.87 -6.77
N LYS A 88 -5.81 -11.78 -7.44
CA LYS A 88 -4.74 -12.79 -7.38
C LYS A 88 -4.21 -12.93 -5.95
N ILE A 89 -3.88 -11.81 -5.30
CA ILE A 89 -3.42 -11.77 -3.91
C ILE A 89 -4.46 -12.38 -2.97
N LEU A 90 -5.74 -12.01 -3.13
CA LEU A 90 -6.81 -12.53 -2.29
C LEU A 90 -6.97 -14.06 -2.42
N LYS A 91 -6.77 -14.62 -3.62
CA LYS A 91 -6.80 -16.07 -3.87
C LYS A 91 -5.57 -16.79 -3.32
N ARG A 92 -4.40 -16.13 -3.31
CA ARG A 92 -3.14 -16.68 -2.76
C ARG A 92 -3.10 -16.64 -1.23
N ALA A 93 -3.81 -15.70 -0.60
CA ALA A 93 -3.85 -15.59 0.85
C ALA A 93 -4.36 -16.87 1.51
N LYS A 94 -3.65 -17.35 2.53
CA LYS A 94 -3.97 -18.59 3.28
C LYS A 94 -5.38 -18.56 3.88
N ASP A 95 -5.81 -17.39 4.36
CA ASP A 95 -7.12 -17.15 4.93
C ASP A 95 -7.48 -15.65 4.83
N ARG A 96 -8.65 -15.29 5.34
CA ARG A 96 -9.19 -13.91 5.25
C ARG A 96 -8.74 -12.99 6.38
N ARG A 97 -7.81 -13.40 7.23
CA ARG A 97 -7.31 -12.56 8.34
C ARG A 97 -6.40 -11.47 7.78
N ALA A 98 -6.42 -10.29 8.42
CA ALA A 98 -5.61 -9.13 8.01
C ALA A 98 -4.14 -9.48 7.77
N GLN A 99 -3.50 -10.21 8.70
CA GLN A 99 -2.10 -10.58 8.59
C GLN A 99 -1.83 -11.47 7.36
N SER A 100 -2.69 -12.44 7.07
CA SER A 100 -2.55 -13.32 5.91
C SER A 100 -2.70 -12.56 4.59
N LEU A 101 -3.59 -11.57 4.55
CA LEU A 101 -3.80 -10.71 3.38
C LEU A 101 -2.61 -9.77 3.15
N VAL A 102 -2.12 -9.13 4.21
CA VAL A 102 -0.92 -8.27 4.13
C VAL A 102 0.28 -9.09 3.70
N ARG A 103 0.46 -10.29 4.25
CA ARG A 103 1.55 -11.18 3.86
C ARG A 103 1.48 -11.56 2.38
N ALA A 104 0.30 -11.97 1.90
CA ALA A 104 0.13 -12.32 0.49
C ALA A 104 0.34 -11.13 -0.46
N LEU A 105 -0.02 -9.90 -0.02
CA LEU A 105 0.30 -8.68 -0.76
C LEU A 105 1.82 -8.45 -0.83
N MET A 106 2.51 -8.61 0.29
CA MET A 106 3.96 -8.44 0.35
C MET A 106 4.67 -9.45 -0.54
N ASP A 107 4.36 -10.74 -0.39
CA ASP A 107 4.97 -11.81 -1.19
C ASP A 107 4.74 -11.57 -2.70
N GLU A 108 3.53 -11.17 -3.11
CA GLU A 108 3.22 -10.87 -4.51
C GLU A 108 4.02 -9.67 -5.05
N LEU A 109 4.19 -8.60 -4.27
CA LEU A 109 4.95 -7.43 -4.71
C LEU A 109 6.47 -7.68 -4.65
N GLU A 110 6.95 -8.47 -3.70
CA GLU A 110 8.34 -8.92 -3.65
C GLU A 110 8.71 -9.78 -4.86
N GLU A 111 7.81 -10.70 -5.29
CA GLU A 111 7.96 -11.45 -6.56
C GLU A 111 8.08 -10.53 -7.79
N MET A 112 7.53 -9.31 -7.72
CA MET A 112 7.60 -8.29 -8.78
C MET A 112 8.84 -7.37 -8.65
N GLY A 113 9.69 -7.56 -7.64
CA GLY A 113 10.91 -6.77 -7.44
C GLY A 113 10.74 -5.54 -6.55
N PHE A 114 9.64 -5.42 -5.81
CA PHE A 114 9.48 -4.42 -4.76
C PHE A 114 10.12 -4.89 -3.45
N GLU A 115 10.57 -3.95 -2.63
CA GLU A 115 11.22 -4.21 -1.34
C GLU A 115 10.44 -3.48 -0.25
N PHE A 116 9.95 -4.19 0.77
CA PHE A 116 9.35 -3.57 1.94
C PHE A 116 10.44 -3.19 2.94
N ILE A 117 10.45 -1.93 3.38
CA ILE A 117 11.33 -1.46 4.43
C ILE A 117 10.63 -1.69 5.78
N ASP A 118 11.34 -2.34 6.70
CA ASP A 118 10.91 -2.58 8.10
C ASP A 118 10.82 -1.30 8.95
#